data_AF-A0A6N9VFF9-F1
#
_entry.id   AF-A0A6N9VFF9-F1
#
_cell.length_a   1.000
_cell.length_b   1.000
_cell.length_c   1.000
_cell.angle_alpha   90.00
_cell.angle_beta   90.00
_cell.angle_gamma   90.00
#
_symmetry.space_group_name_H-M   'P 1'
#
loop_
_entity.id
_entity.type
_entity.pdbx_description
1 polymer ?
#
loop_
_entity_poly.entity_id
_entity_poly.type
_entity_poly.pdbx_seq_one_letter_code
_entity_poly.pdbx_strand_id
1 'polypeptide(L)'
;MSAPDRPAGTGRLLTGVAWAVLLLGLWLWGRDASGGMSAPTTGDVAAVGRPLGAPLPPAREPLDGAAPRSVEVPSVGIDAPVVPRGLDKDGAIDPPPYDLPQTAGWYGKGTEPGAEGAALIVGHVDTESEPAVFYGLSAVQPGEKVRVVRDDGSVAEFTVDDVQVVTRERFDAEKAYGPRVDGRAELRLITCGGKYDEKSRSYTANVVVSAYLTGAEGA
;
A
#
# COMPACT_ATOMS: atom_id res chain seq x y z
N MET A 1 75.23 -24.30 15.24
CA MET A 1 73.87 -24.81 14.93
C MET A 1 72.93 -24.16 15.94
N SER A 2 72.23 -23.12 15.52
CA SER A 2 71.43 -22.25 16.39
C SER A 2 70.02 -22.80 16.62
N ALA A 3 69.46 -22.47 17.78
CA ALA A 3 68.16 -22.91 18.30
C ALA A 3 66.97 -22.09 17.70
N PRO A 4 65.73 -22.20 18.24
CA PRO A 4 64.56 -22.80 17.61
C PRO A 4 63.48 -21.79 17.19
N ASP A 5 62.44 -22.22 16.48
CA ASP A 5 61.18 -21.47 16.41
C ASP A 5 59.93 -22.36 16.50
N ARG A 6 58.93 -21.82 17.19
CA ARG A 6 57.67 -22.43 17.65
C ARG A 6 56.65 -22.67 16.52
N PRO A 7 55.63 -23.53 16.74
CA PRO A 7 54.54 -23.75 15.79
C PRO A 7 53.47 -22.65 15.84
N ALA A 8 52.94 -22.28 14.67
CA ALA A 8 51.71 -21.50 14.47
C ALA A 8 50.75 -22.32 13.57
N GLY A 9 49.44 -22.37 13.72
CA GLY A 9 48.53 -21.74 14.67
C GLY A 9 47.17 -22.46 14.62
N THR A 10 46.68 -22.87 15.78
CA THR A 10 45.43 -23.61 16.01
C THR A 10 44.22 -22.66 16.11
N GLY A 11 44.13 -21.67 15.22
CA GLY A 11 43.21 -20.53 15.36
C GLY A 11 41.81 -20.65 14.73
N ARG A 12 41.53 -21.72 13.98
CA ARG A 12 40.26 -21.84 13.23
C ARG A 12 39.28 -22.90 13.76
N LEU A 13 39.68 -23.73 14.72
CA LEU A 13 38.84 -24.80 15.25
C LEU A 13 38.17 -24.44 16.60
N LEU A 14 38.65 -23.41 17.30
CA LEU A 14 38.09 -23.03 18.60
C LEU A 14 36.87 -22.09 18.52
N THR A 15 36.65 -21.40 17.39
CA THR A 15 35.48 -20.54 17.22
C THR A 15 34.21 -21.31 16.88
N GLY A 16 34.31 -22.44 16.16
CA GLY A 16 33.13 -23.25 15.80
C GLY A 16 32.48 -23.97 16.99
N VAL A 17 33.30 -24.44 17.95
CA VAL A 17 32.81 -25.17 19.13
C VAL A 17 32.10 -24.24 20.11
N ALA A 18 32.55 -22.99 20.25
CA ALA A 18 31.90 -21.99 21.11
C ALA A 18 30.47 -21.64 20.63
N TRP A 19 30.27 -21.54 19.32
CA TRP A 19 28.94 -21.27 18.74
C TRP A 19 28.00 -22.47 18.86
N ALA A 20 28.50 -23.71 18.71
CA ALA A 20 27.69 -24.91 18.86
C ALA A 20 27.20 -25.13 20.30
N VAL A 21 28.03 -24.83 21.31
CA VAL A 21 27.64 -24.95 22.73
C VAL A 21 26.62 -23.86 23.12
N LEU A 22 26.73 -22.64 22.57
CA LEU A 22 25.74 -21.57 22.77
C LEU A 22 24.38 -21.90 22.17
N LEU A 23 24.35 -22.46 20.95
CA LEU A 23 23.11 -22.87 20.29
C LEU A 23 22.45 -24.06 20.98
N LEU A 24 23.24 -25.03 21.49
CA LEU A 24 22.72 -26.17 22.23
C LEU A 24 22.19 -25.78 23.63
N GLY A 25 22.85 -24.82 24.29
CA GLY A 25 22.38 -24.25 25.56
C GLY A 25 21.05 -23.49 25.41
N LEU A 26 20.90 -22.71 24.33
CA LEU A 26 19.62 -22.06 24.00
C LEU A 26 18.51 -23.08 23.67
N TRP A 27 18.86 -24.17 22.98
CA TRP A 27 17.91 -25.21 22.61
C TRP A 27 17.42 -26.04 23.82
N LEU A 28 18.29 -26.27 24.80
CA LEU A 28 17.92 -26.97 26.04
C LEU A 28 17.12 -26.07 26.99
N TRP A 29 17.44 -24.77 27.09
CA TRP A 29 16.64 -23.83 27.89
C TRP A 29 15.22 -23.63 27.33
N GLY A 30 15.03 -23.82 26.02
CA GLY A 30 13.72 -23.77 25.36
C GLY A 30 12.82 -25.00 25.57
N ARG A 31 13.32 -26.13 26.12
CA ARG A 31 12.52 -27.36 26.27
C ARG A 31 11.79 -27.47 27.61
N ASP A 32 12.24 -26.78 28.66
CA ASP A 32 11.60 -26.78 29.98
C ASP A 32 10.40 -25.82 30.13
N ALA A 33 9.99 -25.12 29.06
CA ALA A 33 8.76 -24.32 29.02
C ALA A 33 7.53 -25.10 28.50
N SER A 34 7.57 -26.43 28.59
CA SER A 34 6.49 -27.32 28.15
C SER A 34 5.56 -27.65 29.32
N GLY A 35 4.66 -26.73 29.68
CA GLY A 35 3.72 -26.96 30.79
C GLY A 35 2.53 -26.01 30.88
N GLY A 36 1.53 -26.20 30.01
CA GLY A 36 0.12 -25.99 30.36
C GLY A 36 -0.63 -24.78 29.76
N MET A 37 -1.77 -25.10 29.14
CA MET A 37 -2.96 -24.29 28.81
C MET A 37 -3.00 -23.40 27.55
N SER A 38 -3.60 -23.98 26.49
CA SER A 38 -4.60 -23.44 25.54
C SER A 38 -4.65 -21.94 25.16
N ALA A 39 -4.25 -21.66 23.89
CA ALA A 39 -4.74 -20.65 22.91
C ALA A 39 -4.85 -19.14 23.28
N PRO A 40 -4.87 -18.19 22.31
CA PRO A 40 -4.50 -18.25 20.89
C PRO A 40 -3.26 -17.39 20.55
N THR A 41 -2.78 -17.55 19.31
CA THR A 41 -1.73 -16.80 18.60
C THR A 41 -1.83 -15.28 18.81
N THR A 42 -0.86 -14.68 19.53
CA THR A 42 -0.66 -13.24 19.60
C THR A 42 0.23 -12.78 18.43
N GLY A 43 -0.37 -12.79 17.24
CA GLY A 43 0.06 -11.99 16.10
C GLY A 43 -0.98 -10.92 15.84
N ASP A 44 -1.23 -10.05 16.83
CA ASP A 44 -2.20 -8.96 16.71
C ASP A 44 -1.84 -7.86 17.71
N VAL A 45 -1.01 -6.92 17.28
CA VAL A 45 -0.90 -5.58 17.89
C VAL A 45 -0.38 -4.61 16.82
N ALA A 46 -1.30 -4.13 15.99
CA ALA A 46 -1.34 -2.75 15.47
C ALA A 46 -2.67 -2.49 14.74
N ALA A 47 -3.80 -2.78 15.40
CA ALA A 47 -5.11 -2.23 15.00
C ALA A 47 -5.57 -1.30 16.12
N VAL A 48 -4.90 -0.15 16.27
CA VAL A 48 -5.43 0.95 17.08
C VAL A 48 -6.39 1.71 16.16
N GLY A 49 -7.70 1.52 16.33
CA GLY A 49 -8.68 2.42 15.74
C GLY A 49 -10.09 1.90 15.47
N ARG A 50 -10.30 0.58 15.29
CA ARG A 50 -11.65 0.02 15.08
C ARG A 50 -11.87 -1.23 15.94
N PRO A 51 -13.07 -1.42 16.52
CA PRO A 51 -13.45 -2.73 17.02
C PRO A 51 -13.33 -3.72 15.85
N LEU A 52 -12.57 -4.80 16.04
CA LEU A 52 -12.59 -5.94 15.12
C LEU A 52 -14.06 -6.34 14.89
N GLY A 53 -14.57 -6.16 13.66
CA GLY A 53 -15.90 -6.67 13.27
C GLY A 53 -17.03 -5.65 13.08
N ALA A 54 -16.79 -4.35 12.99
CA ALA A 54 -17.82 -3.44 12.47
C ALA A 54 -18.04 -3.69 10.96
N PRO A 55 -19.25 -4.04 10.51
CA PRO A 55 -19.52 -4.24 9.08
C PRO A 55 -19.22 -2.97 8.28
N LEU A 56 -18.65 -3.12 7.09
CA LEU A 56 -18.55 -2.01 6.15
C LEU A 56 -19.96 -1.64 5.65
N PRO A 57 -20.23 -0.36 5.35
CA PRO A 57 -21.52 0.09 4.82
C PRO A 57 -21.88 -0.64 3.51
N PRO A 58 -23.17 -0.84 3.21
CA PRO A 58 -23.58 -1.43 1.94
C PRO A 58 -23.12 -0.56 0.76
N ALA A 59 -22.86 -1.21 -0.39
CA ALA A 59 -22.56 -0.49 -1.62
C ALA A 59 -23.78 0.32 -2.08
N ARG A 60 -23.54 1.50 -2.63
CA ARG A 60 -24.54 2.33 -3.30
C ARG A 60 -24.61 1.97 -4.78
N GLU A 61 -25.78 2.14 -5.38
CA GLU A 61 -25.93 2.16 -6.84
C GLU A 61 -24.98 3.19 -7.48
N PRO A 62 -24.39 2.89 -8.64
CA PRO A 62 -23.58 3.83 -9.39
C PRO A 62 -24.31 5.16 -9.68
N LEU A 63 -23.52 6.21 -9.81
CA LEU A 63 -23.95 7.54 -10.24
C LEU A 63 -23.75 7.70 -11.73
N ASP A 64 -24.34 8.74 -12.30
CA ASP A 64 -23.94 9.22 -13.62
C ASP A 64 -22.47 9.63 -13.62
N GLY A 65 -21.84 9.45 -14.79
CA GLY A 65 -20.44 9.78 -15.04
C GLY A 65 -20.17 11.28 -14.96
N ALA A 66 -19.14 11.64 -14.21
CA ALA A 66 -18.67 13.01 -14.03
C ALA A 66 -17.17 13.02 -13.72
N ALA A 67 -16.43 13.97 -14.29
CA ALA A 67 -14.98 14.01 -14.16
C ALA A 67 -14.56 14.46 -12.75
N PRO A 68 -13.48 13.90 -12.18
CA PRO A 68 -12.97 14.33 -10.88
C PRO A 68 -12.28 15.69 -10.97
N ARG A 69 -12.54 16.55 -9.97
CA ARG A 69 -11.84 17.82 -9.75
C ARG A 69 -10.83 17.74 -8.61
N SER A 70 -11.19 17.06 -7.53
CA SER A 70 -10.29 16.81 -6.40
C SER A 70 -10.59 15.47 -5.72
N VAL A 71 -9.59 14.95 -5.01
CA VAL A 71 -9.69 13.76 -4.17
C VAL A 71 -9.27 14.10 -2.75
N GLU A 72 -10.04 13.60 -1.79
CA GLU A 72 -9.77 13.79 -0.37
C GLU A 72 -9.74 12.44 0.34
N VAL A 73 -8.75 12.25 1.21
CA VAL A 73 -8.66 11.11 2.14
C VAL A 73 -8.40 11.67 3.54
N PRO A 74 -9.45 12.04 4.29
CA PRO A 74 -9.30 12.79 5.54
C PRO A 74 -8.46 12.10 6.62
N SER A 75 -8.48 10.77 6.68
CA SER A 75 -7.73 9.98 7.67
C SER A 75 -6.22 10.17 7.59
N VAL A 76 -5.70 10.51 6.41
CA VAL A 76 -4.28 10.71 6.13
C VAL A 76 -3.97 12.12 5.63
N GLY A 77 -4.94 13.04 5.72
CA GLY A 77 -4.76 14.46 5.39
C GLY A 77 -4.54 14.74 3.90
N ILE A 78 -4.97 13.85 3.01
CA ILE A 78 -4.89 14.09 1.56
C ILE A 78 -6.07 14.98 1.15
N ASP A 79 -5.77 16.10 0.50
CA ASP A 79 -6.70 16.97 -0.22
C ASP A 79 -5.94 17.49 -1.44
N ALA A 80 -6.33 17.04 -2.64
CA ALA A 80 -5.53 17.26 -3.84
C ALA A 80 -6.37 17.49 -5.09
N PRO A 81 -5.98 18.44 -5.95
CA PRO A 81 -6.55 18.54 -7.29
C PRO A 81 -6.26 17.27 -8.09
N VAL A 82 -7.21 16.91 -8.95
CA VAL A 82 -7.11 15.77 -9.86
C VAL A 82 -7.07 16.29 -11.29
N VAL A 83 -6.09 15.83 -12.07
CA VAL A 83 -5.96 16.15 -13.49
C VAL A 83 -6.13 14.91 -14.37
N PRO A 84 -6.72 15.02 -15.57
CA PRO A 84 -6.83 13.90 -16.48
C PRO A 84 -5.46 13.50 -17.03
N ARG A 85 -5.19 12.18 -17.06
CA ARG A 85 -3.97 11.55 -17.55
C ARG A 85 -4.28 10.49 -18.60
N GLY A 86 -3.30 10.28 -19.48
CA GLY A 86 -3.30 9.19 -20.44
C GLY A 86 -2.56 7.97 -19.93
N LEU A 87 -2.22 7.08 -20.86
CA LEU A 87 -1.26 6.02 -20.62
C LEU A 87 0.10 6.44 -21.18
N ASP A 88 1.18 5.97 -20.55
CA ASP A 88 2.53 6.08 -21.05
C ASP A 88 2.80 5.06 -22.18
N LYS A 89 4.04 5.02 -22.67
CA LYS A 89 4.47 4.12 -23.75
C LYS A 89 4.37 2.63 -23.39
N ASP A 90 4.33 2.30 -22.10
CA ASP A 90 4.29 0.94 -21.58
C ASP A 90 2.85 0.54 -21.20
N GLY A 91 1.88 1.43 -21.42
CA GLY A 91 0.46 1.19 -21.14
C GLY A 91 0.08 1.40 -19.68
N ALA A 92 0.96 1.95 -18.84
CA ALA A 92 0.65 2.35 -17.47
C ALA A 92 0.05 3.75 -17.45
N ILE A 93 -0.73 4.09 -16.41
CA ILE A 93 -1.26 5.45 -16.26
C ILE A 93 -0.08 6.40 -16.05
N ASP A 94 0.02 7.41 -16.92
CA ASP A 94 1.05 8.42 -16.85
C ASP A 94 0.85 9.29 -15.61
N PRO A 95 1.74 9.25 -14.59
CA PRO A 95 1.53 9.95 -13.34
C PRO A 95 1.53 11.47 -13.54
N PRO A 96 1.01 12.24 -12.55
CA PRO A 96 1.09 13.70 -12.59
C PRO A 96 2.55 14.18 -12.70
N PRO A 97 2.81 15.37 -13.26
CA PRO A 97 4.15 15.91 -13.40
C PRO A 97 4.83 16.07 -12.03
N TYR A 98 6.14 15.81 -11.94
CA TYR A 98 6.89 15.92 -10.69
C TYR A 98 7.01 17.35 -10.15
N ASP A 99 6.85 18.37 -11.00
CA ASP A 99 6.77 19.78 -10.60
C ASP A 99 5.40 20.16 -9.99
N LEU A 100 4.46 19.22 -9.96
CA LEU A 100 3.16 19.32 -9.30
C LEU A 100 2.99 18.22 -8.24
N PRO A 101 3.84 18.20 -7.18
CA PRO A 101 3.90 17.09 -6.22
C PRO A 101 2.61 16.86 -5.44
N GLN A 102 1.78 17.89 -5.28
CA GLN A 102 0.50 17.82 -4.56
C GLN A 102 -0.71 17.61 -5.48
N THR A 103 -0.48 17.14 -6.72
CA THR A 103 -1.54 16.84 -7.70
C THR A 103 -1.67 15.34 -7.88
N ALA A 104 -2.90 14.85 -8.00
CA ALA A 104 -3.19 13.47 -8.40
C ALA A 104 -3.62 13.40 -9.88
N GLY A 105 -3.39 12.26 -10.52
CA GLY A 105 -3.74 12.00 -11.91
C GLY A 105 -4.83 10.95 -12.04
N TRP A 106 -5.93 11.23 -12.73
CA TRP A 106 -6.97 10.25 -13.04
C TRP A 106 -6.80 9.71 -14.47
N TYR A 107 -7.01 8.41 -14.70
CA TYR A 107 -7.02 7.87 -16.06
C TYR A 107 -8.27 8.33 -16.84
N GLY A 108 -8.11 9.40 -17.63
CA GLY A 108 -9.24 10.14 -18.21
C GLY A 108 -10.00 9.45 -19.36
N LYS A 109 -9.52 8.29 -19.82
CA LYS A 109 -10.24 7.42 -20.77
C LYS A 109 -10.90 6.21 -20.09
N GLY A 110 -10.75 6.09 -18.77
CA GLY A 110 -11.34 5.03 -17.97
C GLY A 110 -12.66 5.45 -17.33
N THR A 111 -13.05 4.70 -16.30
CA THR A 111 -14.26 4.96 -15.53
C THR A 111 -14.16 6.29 -14.79
N GLU A 112 -15.22 7.08 -14.87
CA GLU A 112 -15.40 8.29 -14.08
C GLU A 112 -15.75 7.94 -12.62
N PRO A 113 -15.16 8.59 -11.61
CA PRO A 113 -15.45 8.26 -10.21
C PRO A 113 -16.94 8.38 -9.86
N GLY A 114 -17.52 7.24 -9.49
CA GLY A 114 -18.93 7.12 -9.10
C GLY A 114 -19.75 6.36 -10.13
N ALA A 115 -19.31 6.29 -11.38
CA ALA A 115 -19.91 5.44 -12.41
C ALA A 115 -19.57 3.96 -12.19
N GLU A 116 -20.32 3.08 -12.86
CA GLU A 116 -20.09 1.64 -12.83
C GLU A 116 -18.70 1.28 -13.39
N GLY A 117 -17.95 0.46 -12.67
CA GLY A 117 -16.58 0.08 -13.01
C GLY A 117 -15.54 0.63 -12.02
N ALA A 118 -14.26 0.47 -12.34
CA ALA A 118 -13.16 0.94 -11.51
C ALA A 118 -12.55 2.23 -12.06
N ALA A 119 -12.62 3.31 -11.28
CA ALA A 119 -11.90 4.56 -11.55
C ALA A 119 -10.49 4.48 -10.96
N LEU A 120 -9.50 4.97 -11.69
CA LEU A 120 -8.08 4.85 -11.33
C LEU A 120 -7.47 6.23 -11.13
N ILE A 121 -6.95 6.49 -9.92
CA ILE A 121 -6.25 7.72 -9.57
C ILE A 121 -4.84 7.36 -9.07
N VAL A 122 -3.84 7.96 -9.68
CA VAL A 122 -2.41 7.77 -9.37
C VAL A 122 -1.81 9.05 -8.78
N GLY A 123 -0.80 8.91 -7.94
CA GLY A 123 -0.06 10.03 -7.38
C GLY A 123 1.32 9.59 -6.93
N HIS A 124 2.23 10.54 -6.79
CA HIS A 124 3.57 10.27 -6.28
C HIS A 124 3.55 10.05 -4.77
N VAL A 125 4.43 9.17 -4.28
CA VAL A 125 4.71 9.02 -2.85
C VAL A 125 5.60 10.15 -2.36
N ASP A 126 6.63 10.48 -3.13
CA ASP A 126 7.55 11.58 -2.89
C ASP A 126 8.17 12.11 -4.19
N THR A 127 8.92 13.19 -4.05
CA THR A 127 9.82 13.74 -5.05
C THR A 127 11.27 13.56 -4.59
N GLU A 128 12.24 14.07 -5.34
CA GLU A 128 13.65 14.05 -4.92
C GLU A 128 13.91 14.81 -3.60
N SER A 129 13.03 15.76 -3.22
CA SER A 129 13.26 16.66 -2.07
C SER A 129 12.20 16.61 -0.98
N GLU A 130 10.98 16.16 -1.29
CA GLU A 130 9.84 16.26 -0.36
C GLU A 130 8.78 15.18 -0.58
N PRO A 131 8.00 14.83 0.47
CA PRO A 131 6.77 14.05 0.34
C PRO A 131 5.80 14.62 -0.70
N ALA A 132 5.12 13.74 -1.43
CA ALA A 132 4.14 14.11 -2.45
C ALA A 132 2.71 13.71 -2.04
N VAL A 133 1.75 13.93 -2.93
CA VAL A 133 0.30 13.83 -2.67
C VAL A 133 -0.13 12.54 -1.97
N PHE A 134 0.48 11.40 -2.30
CA PHE A 134 0.11 10.08 -1.77
C PHE A 134 1.14 9.51 -0.80
N TYR A 135 2.00 10.34 -0.21
CA TYR A 135 2.97 9.90 0.80
C TYR A 135 2.33 9.07 1.92
N GLY A 136 1.20 9.54 2.46
CA GLY A 136 0.47 8.90 3.55
C GLY A 136 -0.46 7.77 3.14
N LEU A 137 -0.59 7.45 1.84
CA LEU A 137 -1.64 6.56 1.34
C LEU A 137 -1.55 5.13 1.92
N SER A 138 -0.35 4.67 2.26
CA SER A 138 -0.13 3.36 2.89
C SER A 138 -0.66 3.24 4.32
N ALA A 139 -0.96 4.36 4.98
CA ALA A 139 -1.50 4.38 6.34
C ALA A 139 -3.04 4.31 6.38
N VAL A 140 -3.70 4.36 5.22
CA VAL A 140 -5.16 4.26 5.10
C VAL A 140 -5.63 2.89 5.58
N GLN A 141 -6.78 2.84 6.23
CA GLN A 141 -7.38 1.61 6.78
C GLN A 141 -8.75 1.30 6.16
N PRO A 142 -9.13 0.01 6.05
CA PRO A 142 -10.50 -0.36 5.68
C PRO A 142 -11.56 0.30 6.57
N GLY A 143 -12.58 0.86 5.93
CA GLY A 143 -13.66 1.66 6.53
C GLY A 143 -13.44 3.16 6.51
N GLU A 144 -12.24 3.63 6.20
CA GLU A 144 -11.98 5.05 6.01
C GLU A 144 -12.61 5.55 4.71
N LYS A 145 -12.79 6.87 4.64
CA LYS A 145 -13.51 7.52 3.55
C LYS A 145 -12.54 8.11 2.53
N VAL A 146 -12.92 7.97 1.27
CA VAL A 146 -12.35 8.72 0.15
C VAL A 146 -13.48 9.53 -0.47
N ARG A 147 -13.30 10.84 -0.58
CA ARG A 147 -14.27 11.73 -1.24
C ARG A 147 -13.69 12.18 -2.57
N VAL A 148 -14.49 12.12 -3.62
CA VAL A 148 -14.13 12.67 -4.93
C VAL A 148 -15.10 13.76 -5.28
N VAL A 149 -14.61 15.00 -5.35
CA VAL A 149 -15.39 16.15 -5.80
C VAL A 149 -15.41 16.12 -7.32
N ARG A 150 -16.61 16.17 -7.90
CA ARG A 150 -16.84 15.98 -9.33
C ARG A 150 -17.18 17.31 -10.02
N ASP A 151 -17.02 17.38 -11.34
CA ASP A 151 -17.24 18.59 -12.15
C ASP A 151 -18.72 18.99 -12.30
N ASP A 152 -19.63 18.04 -12.13
CA ASP A 152 -21.08 18.26 -12.02
C ASP A 152 -21.52 18.96 -10.71
N GLY A 153 -20.59 19.18 -9.77
CA GLY A 153 -20.85 19.83 -8.48
C GLY A 153 -21.16 18.88 -7.33
N SER A 154 -21.31 17.59 -7.61
CA SER A 154 -21.56 16.56 -6.61
C SER A 154 -20.27 16.00 -6.00
N VAL A 155 -20.42 15.20 -4.94
CA VAL A 155 -19.33 14.47 -4.29
C VAL A 155 -19.67 12.99 -4.26
N ALA A 156 -18.78 12.15 -4.79
CA ALA A 156 -18.87 10.70 -4.64
C ALA A 156 -18.09 10.26 -3.39
N GLU A 157 -18.77 9.59 -2.45
CA GLU A 157 -18.16 9.10 -1.21
C GLU A 157 -17.94 7.59 -1.28
N PHE A 158 -16.67 7.19 -1.22
CA PHE A 158 -16.24 5.81 -1.22
C PHE A 158 -15.79 5.38 0.18
N THR A 159 -15.97 4.11 0.48
CA THR A 159 -15.40 3.48 1.68
C THR A 159 -14.31 2.50 1.28
N VAL A 160 -13.14 2.61 1.92
CA VAL A 160 -12.00 1.72 1.69
C VAL A 160 -12.38 0.31 2.14
N ASP A 161 -12.21 -0.68 1.27
CA ASP A 161 -12.44 -2.09 1.58
C ASP A 161 -11.14 -2.88 1.73
N ASP A 162 -10.07 -2.41 1.09
CA ASP A 162 -8.82 -3.17 1.00
C ASP A 162 -7.62 -2.27 0.71
N VAL A 163 -6.46 -2.62 1.25
CA VAL A 163 -5.18 -1.93 1.01
C VAL A 163 -4.12 -2.99 0.75
N GLN A 164 -3.59 -3.01 -0.48
CA GLN A 164 -2.59 -3.99 -0.90
C GLN A 164 -1.26 -3.33 -1.22
N VAL A 165 -0.17 -3.99 -0.81
CA VAL A 165 1.18 -3.68 -1.28
C VAL A 165 1.59 -4.76 -2.28
N VAL A 166 1.65 -4.39 -3.55
CA VAL A 166 1.92 -5.32 -4.66
C VAL A 166 3.34 -5.08 -5.15
N THR A 167 4.22 -6.08 -5.02
CA THR A 167 5.59 -5.97 -5.56
C THR A 167 5.54 -5.98 -7.08
N ARG A 168 6.52 -5.35 -7.73
CA ARG A 168 6.53 -5.24 -9.19
C ARG A 168 6.52 -6.58 -9.91
N GLU A 169 7.18 -7.58 -9.35
CA GLU A 169 7.26 -8.93 -9.94
C GLU A 169 5.92 -9.65 -9.93
N ARG A 170 5.00 -9.22 -9.05
CA ARG A 170 3.67 -9.81 -8.87
C ARG A 170 2.56 -8.88 -9.36
N PHE A 171 2.92 -7.77 -10.01
CA PHE A 171 1.96 -6.78 -10.45
C PHE A 171 1.19 -7.30 -11.66
N ASP A 172 -0.06 -7.67 -11.42
CA ASP A 172 -1.06 -7.97 -12.45
C ASP A 172 -2.02 -6.80 -12.54
N ALA A 173 -1.96 -6.06 -13.65
CA ALA A 173 -2.72 -4.84 -13.85
C ALA A 173 -4.23 -5.08 -13.84
N GLU A 174 -4.68 -6.19 -14.44
CA GLU A 174 -6.11 -6.51 -14.51
C GLU A 174 -6.65 -6.82 -13.12
N LYS A 175 -5.91 -7.61 -12.34
CA LYS A 175 -6.30 -7.94 -10.96
C LYS A 175 -6.22 -6.73 -10.02
N ALA A 176 -5.23 -5.87 -10.19
CA ALA A 176 -5.02 -4.71 -9.32
C ALA A 176 -6.00 -3.57 -9.63
N TYR A 177 -6.26 -3.32 -10.91
CA TYR A 177 -6.97 -2.12 -11.38
C TYR A 177 -8.38 -2.41 -11.89
N GLY A 178 -8.70 -3.66 -12.23
CA GLY A 178 -10.02 -4.04 -12.71
C GLY A 178 -11.12 -3.92 -11.65
N PRO A 179 -12.39 -3.80 -12.09
CA PRO A 179 -13.53 -3.93 -11.21
C PRO A 179 -13.54 -5.33 -10.59
N ARG A 180 -13.83 -5.41 -9.29
CA ARG A 180 -13.91 -6.70 -8.57
C ARG A 180 -15.32 -7.24 -8.45
N VAL A 181 -16.32 -6.36 -8.56
CA VAL A 181 -17.74 -6.70 -8.45
C VAL A 181 -18.48 -6.04 -9.61
N ASP A 182 -19.16 -6.87 -10.40
CA ASP A 182 -19.99 -6.41 -11.54
C ASP A 182 -21.11 -5.47 -11.04
N GLY A 183 -21.42 -4.42 -11.81
CA GLY A 183 -22.45 -3.44 -11.44
C GLY A 183 -22.02 -2.43 -10.36
N ARG A 184 -20.81 -2.54 -9.81
CA ARG A 184 -20.37 -1.68 -8.70
C ARG A 184 -19.53 -0.50 -9.18
N ALA A 185 -19.73 0.66 -8.54
CA ALA A 185 -18.82 1.80 -8.65
C ALA A 185 -17.64 1.64 -7.69
N GLU A 186 -16.44 1.50 -8.24
CA GLU A 186 -15.21 1.23 -7.52
C GLU A 186 -14.14 2.30 -7.79
N LEU A 187 -13.23 2.46 -6.83
CA LEU A 187 -12.11 3.39 -6.90
C LEU A 187 -10.81 2.66 -6.54
N ARG A 188 -9.73 3.01 -7.23
CA ARG A 188 -8.36 2.65 -6.88
C ARG A 188 -7.52 3.91 -6.74
N LEU A 189 -6.92 4.12 -5.57
CA LEU A 189 -5.86 5.09 -5.35
C LEU A 189 -4.53 4.34 -5.35
N ILE A 190 -3.58 4.80 -6.17
CA ILE A 190 -2.36 4.05 -6.46
C ILE A 190 -1.15 4.96 -6.28
N THR A 191 -0.15 4.49 -5.56
CA THR A 191 1.15 5.15 -5.44
C THR A 191 2.29 4.15 -5.47
N CYS A 192 3.51 4.64 -5.71
CA CYS A 192 4.72 3.85 -5.51
C CYS A 192 4.91 3.51 -4.02
N GLY A 193 5.48 2.35 -3.73
CA GLY A 193 5.73 1.88 -2.37
C GLY A 193 6.88 0.88 -2.28
N GLY A 194 7.09 0.33 -1.08
CA GLY A 194 8.24 -0.53 -0.81
C GLY A 194 9.55 0.26 -0.71
N LYS A 195 10.68 -0.38 -1.01
CA LYS A 195 12.00 0.26 -0.92
C LYS A 195 12.30 1.00 -2.21
N TYR A 196 12.94 2.16 -2.11
CA TYR A 196 13.56 2.79 -3.27
C TYR A 196 14.85 2.05 -3.62
N ASP A 197 14.96 1.58 -4.86
CA ASP A 197 16.16 1.00 -5.42
C ASP A 197 16.93 2.07 -6.20
N GLU A 198 18.07 2.50 -5.65
CA GLU A 198 18.92 3.53 -6.25
C GLU A 198 19.49 3.12 -7.62
N LYS A 199 19.67 1.83 -7.88
CA LYS A 199 20.25 1.34 -9.14
C LYS A 199 19.27 1.47 -10.29
N SER A 200 18.02 1.12 -10.06
CA SER A 200 16.93 1.24 -11.03
C SER A 200 16.19 2.57 -10.94
N ARG A 201 16.53 3.42 -9.95
CA ARG A 201 15.88 4.70 -9.61
C ARG A 201 14.37 4.56 -9.47
N SER A 202 13.93 3.54 -8.73
CA SER A 202 12.53 3.14 -8.74
C SER A 202 12.11 2.35 -7.50
N TYR A 203 10.81 2.38 -7.18
CA TYR A 203 10.23 1.73 -6.01
C TYR A 203 9.88 0.25 -6.21
N THR A 204 10.21 -0.63 -5.26
CA THR A 204 10.02 -2.09 -5.44
C THR A 204 8.56 -2.57 -5.47
N ALA A 205 7.60 -1.73 -5.09
CA ALA A 205 6.19 -2.07 -5.01
C ALA A 205 5.27 -0.90 -5.37
N ASN A 206 3.98 -1.20 -5.49
CA ASN A 206 2.90 -0.22 -5.52
C ASN A 206 1.98 -0.45 -4.32
N VAL A 207 1.43 0.62 -3.77
CA VAL A 207 0.31 0.57 -2.83
C VAL A 207 -0.96 0.80 -3.63
N VAL A 208 -1.93 -0.10 -3.47
CA VAL A 208 -3.25 -0.01 -4.08
C VAL A 208 -4.29 0.03 -2.98
N VAL A 209 -4.84 1.22 -2.73
CA VAL A 209 -6.00 1.42 -1.87
C VAL A 209 -7.24 1.24 -2.73
N SER A 210 -8.10 0.34 -2.30
CA SER A 210 -9.34 0.04 -2.99
C SER A 210 -10.53 0.47 -2.17
N ALA A 211 -11.51 1.05 -2.85
CA ALA A 211 -12.72 1.55 -2.23
C ALA A 211 -13.92 1.34 -3.15
N TYR A 212 -15.12 1.37 -2.59
CA TYR A 212 -16.37 1.27 -3.34
C TYR A 212 -17.35 2.35 -2.90
N LEU A 213 -18.24 2.74 -3.81
CA LEU A 213 -19.19 3.83 -3.58
C LEU A 213 -20.18 3.45 -2.47
N THR A 214 -20.35 4.38 -1.53
CA THR A 214 -21.20 4.18 -0.34
C THR A 214 -22.09 5.38 -0.04
N GLY A 215 -21.79 6.54 -0.62
CA GLY A 215 -22.55 7.78 -0.45
C GLY A 215 -22.37 8.71 -1.64
N ALA A 216 -23.24 9.70 -1.73
CA ALA A 216 -23.07 10.81 -2.65
C ALA A 216 -23.77 12.05 -2.08
N GLU A 217 -23.19 13.22 -2.32
CA GLU A 217 -23.73 14.52 -1.94
C GLU A 217 -24.00 15.34 -3.21
N GLY A 218 -25.14 16.03 -3.28
CA GLY A 218 -25.47 16.88 -4.43
C GLY A 218 -25.71 16.14 -5.76
N ALA A 219 -25.88 14.82 -5.72
CA ALA A 219 -26.23 13.95 -6.85
C ALA A 219 -27.75 13.77 -6.97
#